data_AF-A0A950N7J8-F1
#
_entry.id   AF-A0A950N7J8-F1
#
_cell.length_a   1.000
_cell.length_b   1.000
_cell.length_c   1.000
_cell.angle_alpha   90.00
_cell.angle_beta   90.00
_cell.angle_gamma   90.00
#
_symmetry.space_group_name_H-M   'P 1'
#
loop_
_entity.id
_entity.type
_entity.pdbx_description
1 polymer ?
#
loop_
_entity_poly.entity_id
_entity_poly.type
_entity_poly.pdbx_seq_one_letter_code
_entity_poly.pdbx_strand_id
1 'polypeptide(L)'
;MESHAELDRARKLGYTLYQGPFFCKPQDVSRKEIPAFKLNYLRILQRVNQPEIEFNELDELIRQDLALSLKLLRYVNSAMFALPQRVDSIRQALAMVGIAVIRRWVSLLALAAMSEDKPQELIVTSLIRARFCEQIGHAAGMKDADFDLFMVGLLSAADAILDRPMLEVLADLPLSAEVKAALTGKKDGYGRVLGLATAYERAEWDQLPAAMGGLALDMMRLPAFYKDAVAWVGQIFIPP
;
A
#
# COMPACT_ATOMS: atom_id res chain seq x y z
N MET A 1 11.93 -12.60 -15.52
CA MET A 1 10.77 -13.49 -15.72
C MET A 1 9.51 -12.66 -15.85
N GLU A 2 8.69 -12.91 -16.86
CA GLU A 2 7.54 -12.07 -17.20
C GLU A 2 6.19 -12.67 -16.76
N SER A 3 6.16 -13.97 -16.44
CA SER A 3 4.95 -14.72 -16.10
C SER A 3 5.14 -15.77 -15.00
N HIS A 4 4.04 -16.18 -14.37
CA HIS A 4 4.00 -17.28 -13.39
C HIS A 4 4.42 -18.63 -13.98
N ALA A 5 4.13 -18.87 -15.27
CA ALA A 5 4.55 -20.08 -15.96
C ALA A 5 6.08 -20.19 -16.07
N GLU A 6 6.79 -19.07 -16.25
CA GLU A 6 8.25 -19.03 -16.26
C GLU A 6 8.84 -19.31 -14.87
N LEU A 7 8.20 -18.81 -13.81
CA LEU A 7 8.58 -19.13 -12.42
C LEU A 7 8.45 -20.63 -12.16
N ASP A 8 7.33 -21.24 -12.51
CA ASP A 8 7.10 -22.66 -12.26
C ASP A 8 8.06 -23.55 -13.05
N ARG A 9 8.42 -23.12 -14.27
CA ARG A 9 9.45 -23.79 -15.05
C ARG A 9 10.83 -23.65 -14.40
N ALA A 10 11.18 -22.47 -13.92
CA ALA A 10 12.46 -22.24 -13.25
C ALA A 10 12.55 -22.98 -11.89
N ARG A 11 11.44 -23.09 -11.15
CA ARG A 11 11.33 -23.93 -9.95
C ARG A 11 11.61 -25.39 -10.25
N LYS A 12 11.00 -25.93 -11.31
CA LYS A 12 11.25 -27.32 -11.76
C LYS A 12 12.69 -27.56 -12.20
N LEU A 13 13.39 -26.51 -12.64
CA LEU A 13 14.81 -26.57 -13.03
C LEU A 13 15.78 -26.36 -11.85
N GLY A 14 15.29 -26.19 -10.62
CA GLY A 14 16.12 -26.13 -9.41
C GLY A 14 16.73 -24.76 -9.11
N TYR A 15 16.29 -23.68 -9.77
CA TYR A 15 16.72 -22.32 -9.41
C TYR A 15 16.14 -21.91 -8.05
N THR A 16 16.88 -21.11 -7.27
CA THR A 16 16.47 -20.62 -5.94
C THR A 16 16.22 -19.11 -5.87
N LEU A 17 16.70 -18.35 -6.86
CA LEU A 17 16.55 -16.90 -6.94
C LEU A 17 15.76 -16.53 -8.21
N TYR A 18 14.82 -15.60 -8.07
CA TYR A 18 13.90 -15.20 -9.13
C TYR A 18 13.73 -13.68 -9.16
N GLN A 19 13.63 -13.10 -10.36
CA GLN A 19 13.37 -11.67 -10.54
C GLN A 19 12.42 -11.44 -11.71
N GLY A 20 11.45 -10.54 -11.53
CA GLY A 20 10.65 -10.00 -12.63
C GLY A 20 9.24 -9.54 -12.22
N PRO A 21 8.50 -8.90 -13.14
CA PRO A 21 7.22 -8.25 -12.85
C PRO A 21 6.07 -9.22 -12.54
N PHE A 22 6.26 -10.54 -12.67
CA PHE A 22 5.20 -11.52 -12.46
C PHE A 22 4.63 -11.52 -11.04
N PHE A 23 5.43 -11.17 -10.02
CA PHE A 23 4.96 -11.12 -8.63
C PHE A 23 3.78 -10.15 -8.43
N CYS A 24 3.73 -9.07 -9.21
CA CYS A 24 2.69 -8.04 -9.16
C CYS A 24 1.52 -8.34 -10.11
N LYS A 25 1.35 -9.58 -10.56
CA LYS A 25 0.22 -10.00 -11.40
C LYS A 25 -0.59 -11.09 -10.67
N PRO A 26 -1.90 -11.21 -10.88
CA PRO A 26 -2.70 -12.29 -10.28
C PRO A 26 -2.30 -13.68 -10.80
N GLN A 27 -2.32 -14.69 -9.93
CA GLN A 27 -2.09 -16.10 -10.26
C GLN A 27 -3.44 -16.75 -10.61
N ASP A 28 -3.80 -16.68 -11.89
CA ASP A 28 -5.06 -17.17 -12.49
C ASP A 28 -6.31 -16.33 -12.16
N VAL A 29 -6.88 -15.71 -13.19
CA VAL A 29 -8.15 -14.94 -13.11
C VAL A 29 -9.39 -15.87 -13.10
N SER A 30 -9.19 -17.16 -12.81
CA SER A 30 -10.31 -18.06 -12.53
C SER A 30 -10.91 -17.62 -11.20
N ARG A 31 -12.21 -17.35 -11.19
CA ARG A 31 -13.02 -16.85 -10.06
C ARG A 31 -12.87 -17.71 -8.79
N LYS A 32 -11.74 -17.59 -8.10
CA LYS A 32 -11.51 -18.22 -6.79
C LYS A 32 -12.30 -17.43 -5.75
N GLU A 33 -12.99 -18.15 -4.86
CA GLU A 33 -13.58 -17.52 -3.69
C GLU A 33 -12.46 -16.89 -2.85
N ILE A 34 -12.66 -15.65 -2.40
CA ILE A 34 -11.69 -15.00 -1.52
C ILE A 34 -11.65 -15.81 -0.22
N PRO A 35 -10.48 -16.28 0.23
CA PRO A 35 -10.35 -17.00 1.49
C PRO A 35 -11.00 -16.24 2.65
N ALA A 36 -11.67 -16.95 3.55
CA ALA A 36 -12.44 -16.33 4.64
C ALA A 36 -11.61 -15.38 5.52
N PHE A 37 -10.33 -15.69 5.74
CA PHE A 37 -9.42 -14.82 6.50
C PHE A 37 -9.20 -13.46 5.81
N LYS A 38 -9.11 -13.43 4.47
CA LYS A 38 -8.95 -12.18 3.70
C LYS A 38 -10.23 -11.35 3.74
N LEU A 39 -11.41 -11.98 3.72
CA LEU A 39 -12.69 -11.27 3.79
C LEU A 39 -12.82 -10.45 5.08
N ASN A 40 -12.29 -10.93 6.21
CA ASN A 40 -12.30 -10.16 7.46
C ASN A 40 -11.50 -8.86 7.33
N TYR A 41 -10.28 -8.94 6.80
CA TYR A 41 -9.43 -7.76 6.57
C TYR A 41 -9.97 -6.84 5.48
N LEU A 42 -10.66 -7.38 4.48
CA LEU A 42 -11.32 -6.59 3.45
C LEU A 42 -12.48 -5.78 4.04
N ARG A 43 -13.25 -6.34 4.97
CA ARG A 43 -14.28 -5.61 5.75
C ARG A 43 -13.67 -4.52 6.63
N ILE A 44 -12.55 -4.80 7.30
CA ILE A 44 -11.79 -3.80 8.06
C ILE A 44 -11.36 -2.65 7.15
N LEU A 45 -10.80 -2.98 5.98
CA LEU A 45 -10.37 -2.01 4.97
C LEU A 45 -11.56 -1.18 4.47
N GLN A 46 -12.71 -1.79 4.24
CA GLN A 46 -13.93 -1.07 3.87
C GLN A 46 -14.35 -0.09 4.96
N ARG A 47 -14.43 -0.54 6.22
CA ARG A 47 -14.92 0.29 7.33
C ARG A 47 -13.97 1.45 7.62
N VAL A 48 -12.67 1.19 7.69
CA VAL A 48 -11.66 2.22 7.99
C VAL A 48 -11.52 3.29 6.91
N ASN A 49 -11.89 2.97 5.67
CA ASN A 49 -11.81 3.91 4.56
C ASN A 49 -13.10 4.70 4.34
N GLN A 50 -14.14 4.49 5.15
CA GLN A 50 -15.34 5.33 5.06
C GLN A 50 -15.00 6.80 5.33
N PRO A 51 -15.50 7.74 4.50
CA PRO A 51 -15.21 9.17 4.68
C PRO A 51 -15.55 9.68 6.08
N GLU A 52 -16.65 9.17 6.66
CA GLU A 52 -17.23 9.62 7.93
C GLU A 52 -16.80 8.78 9.14
N ILE A 53 -15.77 7.91 9.02
CA ILE A 53 -15.37 7.09 10.18
C ILE A 53 -14.97 7.97 11.37
N GLU A 54 -15.69 7.79 12.47
CA GLU A 54 -15.46 8.56 13.68
C GLU A 54 -14.42 7.91 14.60
N PHE A 55 -13.91 8.72 15.52
CA PHE A 55 -12.93 8.30 16.52
C PHE A 55 -13.34 7.03 17.28
N ASN A 56 -14.58 6.98 17.76
CA ASN A 56 -15.07 5.87 18.58
C ASN A 56 -15.19 4.58 17.76
N GLU A 57 -15.67 4.68 16.52
CA GLU A 57 -15.79 3.52 15.63
C GLU A 57 -14.41 2.92 15.30
N LEU A 58 -13.41 3.77 15.09
CA LEU A 58 -12.05 3.33 14.82
C LEU A 58 -11.37 2.73 16.07
N ASP A 59 -11.59 3.30 17.26
CA ASP A 59 -11.14 2.74 18.55
C ASP A 59 -11.72 1.33 18.75
N GLU A 60 -13.04 1.17 18.58
CA GLU A 60 -13.71 -0.12 18.73
C GLU A 60 -13.23 -1.16 17.73
N LEU A 61 -13.12 -0.78 16.45
CA LEU A 61 -12.67 -1.68 15.38
C LEU A 61 -11.27 -2.24 15.69
N ILE A 62 -10.35 -1.39 16.13
CA ILE A 62 -8.96 -1.81 16.39
C ILE A 62 -8.90 -2.67 17.66
N ARG A 63 -9.70 -2.33 18.69
CA ARG A 63 -9.70 -3.06 19.98
C ARG A 63 -10.31 -4.45 19.90
N GLN A 64 -11.13 -4.74 18.89
CA GLN A 64 -11.66 -6.08 18.64
C GLN A 64 -10.58 -7.07 18.18
N ASP A 65 -9.47 -6.58 17.63
CA ASP A 65 -8.35 -7.42 17.18
C ASP A 65 -7.08 -7.12 18.01
N LEU A 66 -6.70 -8.09 18.85
CA LEU A 66 -5.52 -7.99 19.70
C LEU A 66 -4.22 -7.82 18.88
N ALA A 67 -4.12 -8.48 17.72
CA ALA A 67 -2.93 -8.39 16.89
C ALA A 67 -2.81 -7.00 16.25
N LEU A 68 -3.91 -6.42 15.77
CA LEU A 68 -3.94 -5.03 15.27
C LEU A 68 -3.61 -4.04 16.40
N SER A 69 -4.21 -4.22 17.58
CA SER A 69 -3.94 -3.37 18.74
C SER A 69 -2.45 -3.35 19.14
N LEU A 70 -1.83 -4.52 19.28
CA LEU A 70 -0.42 -4.64 19.64
C LEU A 70 0.50 -4.07 18.57
N LYS A 71 0.23 -4.39 17.29
CA LYS A 71 1.01 -3.84 16.17
C LYS A 71 0.89 -2.31 16.13
N LEU A 72 -0.27 -1.73 16.47
CA LEU A 72 -0.49 -0.28 16.41
C LEU A 72 0.34 0.43 17.47
N LEU A 73 0.26 -0.07 18.70
CA LEU A 73 1.04 0.48 19.80
C LEU A 73 2.54 0.40 19.51
N ARG A 74 3.04 -0.68 18.91
CA ARG A 74 4.45 -0.75 18.47
C ARG A 74 4.78 0.29 17.40
N TYR A 75 3.89 0.50 16.44
CA TYR A 75 4.10 1.49 15.39
C TYR A 75 4.14 2.91 15.94
N VAL A 76 3.18 3.28 16.79
CA VAL A 76 3.11 4.61 17.41
C VAL A 76 4.28 4.86 18.37
N ASN A 77 4.75 3.82 19.07
CA ASN A 77 5.93 3.90 19.92
C ASN A 77 7.27 3.74 19.16
N SER A 78 7.26 3.65 17.84
CA SER A 78 8.49 3.54 17.05
C SER A 78 9.26 4.87 17.04
N ALA A 79 10.55 4.79 16.68
CA ALA A 79 11.42 5.97 16.57
C ALA A 79 10.88 7.04 15.60
N MET A 80 9.96 6.67 14.70
CA MET A 80 9.32 7.58 13.74
C MET A 80 8.58 8.74 14.42
N PHE A 81 7.93 8.49 15.55
CA PHE A 81 7.10 9.49 16.22
C PHE A 81 7.85 10.25 17.32
N ALA A 82 9.06 9.82 17.68
CA ALA A 82 9.93 10.44 18.68
C ALA A 82 9.18 10.88 19.96
N LEU A 83 8.28 10.02 20.46
CA LEU A 83 7.37 10.38 21.53
C LEU A 83 8.09 10.50 22.89
N PRO A 84 7.75 11.52 23.70
CA PRO A 84 8.39 11.74 25.00
C PRO A 84 7.97 10.69 26.04
N GLN A 85 6.81 10.04 25.86
CA GLN A 85 6.31 8.97 26.71
C GLN A 85 5.71 7.86 25.86
N ARG A 86 5.76 6.64 26.39
CA ARG A 86 5.19 5.46 25.78
C ARG A 86 3.66 5.56 25.76
N VAL A 87 3.06 5.15 24.65
CA VAL A 87 1.62 5.07 24.43
C VAL A 87 1.15 3.65 24.74
N ASP A 88 0.18 3.52 25.66
CA ASP A 88 -0.26 2.22 26.17
C ASP A 88 -1.73 1.90 25.85
N SER A 89 -2.45 2.79 25.15
CA SER A 89 -3.84 2.54 24.72
C SER A 89 -4.15 3.05 23.31
N ILE A 90 -5.11 2.39 22.65
CA ILE A 90 -5.56 2.74 21.30
C ILE A 90 -6.18 4.14 21.27
N ARG A 91 -6.98 4.48 22.29
CA ARG A 91 -7.55 5.81 22.47
C ARG A 91 -6.48 6.89 22.58
N GLN A 92 -5.42 6.66 23.34
CA GLN A 92 -4.29 7.60 23.44
C GLN A 92 -3.54 7.72 22.11
N ALA A 93 -3.29 6.60 21.42
CA ALA A 93 -2.69 6.60 20.09
C ALA A 93 -3.52 7.41 19.07
N LEU A 94 -4.84 7.21 19.03
CA LEU A 94 -5.76 7.96 18.19
C LEU A 94 -5.76 9.45 18.51
N ALA A 95 -5.75 9.83 19.79
CA ALA A 95 -5.74 11.23 20.21
C ALA A 95 -4.42 11.94 19.87
N MET A 96 -3.29 11.23 19.93
CA MET A 96 -1.97 11.80 19.67
C MET A 96 -1.64 11.90 18.19
N VAL A 97 -1.95 10.85 17.42
CA VAL A 97 -1.51 10.74 16.01
C VAL A 97 -2.62 11.10 15.03
N GLY A 98 -3.89 11.05 15.47
CA GLY A 98 -5.05 11.43 14.67
C GLY A 98 -5.57 10.30 13.78
N ILE A 99 -6.85 10.43 13.40
CA ILE A 99 -7.59 9.43 12.62
C ILE A 99 -6.90 9.11 11.29
N ALA A 100 -6.40 10.13 10.57
CA ALA A 100 -5.79 9.93 9.25
C ALA A 100 -4.59 8.96 9.27
N VAL A 101 -3.71 9.08 10.26
CA VAL A 101 -2.53 8.22 10.38
C VAL A 101 -2.92 6.81 10.78
N ILE A 102 -3.90 6.67 11.68
CA ILE A 102 -4.41 5.35 12.08
C ILE A 102 -5.11 4.67 10.91
N ARG A 103 -5.91 5.40 10.13
CA ARG A 103 -6.54 4.86 8.91
C ARG A 103 -5.50 4.31 7.94
N ARG A 104 -4.44 5.08 7.69
CA ARG A 104 -3.31 4.67 6.84
C ARG A 104 -2.70 3.36 7.33
N TRP A 105 -2.44 3.29 8.63
CA TRP A 105 -1.76 2.18 9.24
C TRP A 105 -2.64 0.91 9.30
N VAL A 106 -3.92 1.05 9.61
CA VAL A 106 -4.88 -0.08 9.58
C VAL A 106 -5.05 -0.59 8.15
N SER A 107 -5.13 0.28 7.14
CA SER A 107 -5.18 -0.12 5.73
C SER A 107 -3.94 -0.92 5.33
N LEU A 108 -2.75 -0.49 5.76
CA LEU A 108 -1.50 -1.22 5.56
C LEU A 108 -1.55 -2.61 6.18
N LEU A 109 -1.96 -2.70 7.44
CA LEU A 109 -2.03 -3.99 8.15
C LEU A 109 -3.06 -4.93 7.56
N ALA A 110 -4.22 -4.43 7.16
CA ALA A 110 -5.24 -5.22 6.50
C ALA A 110 -4.68 -5.83 5.20
N LEU A 111 -3.97 -5.04 4.39
CA LEU A 111 -3.34 -5.54 3.17
C LEU A 111 -2.21 -6.55 3.45
N ALA A 112 -1.38 -6.27 4.46
CA ALA A 112 -0.32 -7.17 4.89
C ALA A 112 -0.87 -8.52 5.36
N ALA A 113 -1.94 -8.53 6.14
CA ALA A 113 -2.58 -9.76 6.59
C ALA A 113 -3.27 -10.52 5.45
N MET A 114 -3.83 -9.81 4.46
CA MET A 114 -4.38 -10.44 3.24
C MET A 114 -3.32 -11.03 2.31
N SER A 115 -2.03 -10.71 2.51
CA SER A 115 -0.92 -11.18 1.68
C SER A 115 -0.05 -12.25 2.35
N GLU A 116 -0.48 -12.83 3.48
CA GLU A 116 0.25 -13.91 4.16
C GLU A 116 0.51 -15.14 3.29
N ASP A 117 -0.36 -15.42 2.31
CA ASP A 117 -0.23 -16.50 1.33
C ASP A 117 0.47 -16.06 0.02
N LYS A 118 1.05 -14.85 -0.01
CA LYS A 118 1.70 -14.25 -1.18
C LYS A 118 3.19 -14.02 -0.93
N PRO A 119 4.00 -13.86 -2.00
CA PRO A 119 5.41 -13.49 -1.86
C PRO A 119 5.56 -12.18 -1.07
N GLN A 120 6.48 -12.16 -0.11
CA GLN A 120 6.70 -11.00 0.76
C GLN A 120 7.09 -9.75 -0.06
N GLU A 121 7.78 -9.93 -1.18
CA GLU A 121 8.18 -8.87 -2.09
C GLU A 121 6.98 -8.09 -2.65
N LEU A 122 5.81 -8.75 -2.78
CA LEU A 122 4.59 -8.12 -3.28
C LEU A 122 4.09 -7.05 -2.32
N ILE A 123 3.96 -7.38 -1.03
CA ILE A 123 3.54 -6.41 -0.01
C ILE A 123 4.61 -5.33 0.19
N VAL A 124 5.90 -5.70 0.25
CA VAL A 124 7.00 -4.73 0.41
C VAL A 124 6.98 -3.71 -0.72
N THR A 125 6.78 -4.15 -1.96
CA THR A 125 6.70 -3.29 -3.13
C THR A 125 5.50 -2.35 -3.06
N SER A 126 4.31 -2.85 -2.70
CA SER A 126 3.13 -2.00 -2.47
C SER A 126 3.35 -0.92 -1.41
N LEU A 127 4.08 -1.23 -0.34
CA LEU A 127 4.35 -0.27 0.74
C LEU A 127 5.37 0.79 0.36
N ILE A 128 6.44 0.40 -0.32
CA ILE A 128 7.39 1.35 -0.90
C ILE A 128 6.63 2.29 -1.85
N ARG A 129 5.82 1.73 -2.74
CA ARG A 129 5.03 2.49 -3.72
C ARG A 129 4.02 3.42 -3.05
N ALA A 130 3.36 3.00 -1.97
CA ALA A 130 2.45 3.82 -1.17
C ALA A 130 3.13 5.09 -0.66
N ARG A 131 4.27 4.90 0.03
CA ARG A 131 5.04 6.02 0.59
C ARG A 131 5.63 6.91 -0.49
N PHE A 132 6.09 6.31 -1.58
CA PHE A 132 6.67 7.05 -2.70
C PHE A 132 5.63 7.89 -3.45
N CYS A 133 4.43 7.35 -3.71
CA CYS A 133 3.33 8.09 -4.33
C CYS A 133 2.92 9.29 -3.48
N GLU A 134 2.82 9.11 -2.16
CA GLU A 134 2.56 10.20 -1.21
C GLU A 134 3.62 11.32 -1.34
N GLN A 135 4.91 10.97 -1.28
CA GLN A 135 5.99 11.97 -1.37
C GLN A 135 6.05 12.68 -2.73
N ILE A 136 5.81 11.94 -3.83
CA ILE A 136 5.72 12.51 -5.18
C ILE A 136 4.60 13.54 -5.25
N GLY A 137 3.38 13.18 -4.83
CA GLY A 137 2.25 14.09 -4.96
C GLY A 137 2.35 15.29 -4.01
N HIS A 138 2.85 15.09 -2.79
CA HIS A 138 3.15 16.19 -1.88
C HIS A 138 4.12 17.20 -2.52
N ALA A 139 5.20 16.70 -3.14
CA ALA A 139 6.18 17.52 -3.83
C ALA A 139 5.65 18.17 -5.11
N ALA A 140 4.67 17.54 -5.78
CA ALA A 140 3.97 18.07 -6.95
C ALA A 140 2.84 19.06 -6.61
N GLY A 141 2.61 19.38 -5.32
CA GLY A 141 1.61 20.35 -4.87
C GLY A 141 0.23 19.76 -4.56
N MET A 142 0.07 18.43 -4.56
CA MET A 142 -1.18 17.72 -4.26
C MET A 142 -1.36 17.49 -2.74
N LYS A 143 -1.20 18.54 -1.93
CA LYS A 143 -1.07 18.42 -0.46
C LYS A 143 -2.29 17.83 0.24
N ASP A 144 -3.49 18.05 -0.28
CA ASP A 144 -4.73 17.52 0.31
C ASP A 144 -5.00 16.06 -0.11
N ALA A 145 -4.16 15.48 -0.97
CA ALA A 145 -4.31 14.15 -1.52
C ALA A 145 -3.37 13.10 -0.88
N ASP A 146 -2.65 13.44 0.19
CA ASP A 146 -1.62 12.56 0.78
C ASP A 146 -2.18 11.16 1.14
N PHE A 147 -3.39 11.09 1.69
CA PHE A 147 -4.04 9.80 1.99
C PHE A 147 -4.43 9.02 0.73
N ASP A 148 -5.03 9.70 -0.25
CA ASP A 148 -5.46 9.09 -1.50
C ASP A 148 -4.27 8.55 -2.31
N LEU A 149 -3.20 9.32 -2.41
CA LEU A 149 -1.96 8.94 -3.09
C LEU A 149 -1.27 7.77 -2.39
N PHE A 150 -1.28 7.75 -1.05
CA PHE A 150 -0.84 6.60 -0.29
C PHE A 150 -1.67 5.36 -0.63
N MET A 151 -3.01 5.48 -0.65
CA MET A 151 -3.91 4.37 -0.99
C MET A 151 -3.72 3.88 -2.44
N VAL A 152 -3.44 4.78 -3.38
CA VAL A 152 -3.10 4.44 -4.77
C VAL A 152 -1.84 3.56 -4.83
N GLY A 153 -0.77 3.93 -4.13
CA GLY A 153 0.42 3.10 -4.11
C GLY A 153 0.22 1.79 -3.32
N LEU A 154 -0.49 1.82 -2.19
CA LEU A 154 -0.76 0.65 -1.35
C LEU A 154 -1.58 -0.41 -2.11
N LEU A 155 -2.68 0.00 -2.74
CA LEU A 155 -3.61 -0.90 -3.41
C LEU A 155 -3.20 -1.25 -4.85
N SER A 156 -2.08 -0.72 -5.33
CA SER A 156 -1.57 -0.97 -6.70
C SER A 156 -1.29 -2.43 -7.04
N ALA A 157 -1.23 -3.32 -6.04
CA ALA A 157 -1.07 -4.76 -6.23
C ALA A 157 -2.20 -5.58 -5.57
N ALA A 158 -3.31 -4.93 -5.22
CA ALA A 158 -4.43 -5.59 -4.53
C ALA A 158 -5.10 -6.67 -5.38
N ASP A 159 -5.09 -6.52 -6.70
CA ASP A 159 -5.52 -7.52 -7.68
C ASP A 159 -4.68 -8.81 -7.59
N ALA A 160 -3.36 -8.69 -7.47
CA ALA A 160 -2.45 -9.81 -7.28
C ALA A 160 -2.56 -10.45 -5.88
N ILE A 161 -2.84 -9.64 -4.85
CA ILE A 161 -3.04 -10.12 -3.47
C ILE A 161 -4.35 -10.90 -3.33
N LEU A 162 -5.40 -10.47 -4.02
CA LEU A 162 -6.74 -11.07 -3.94
C LEU A 162 -7.04 -12.07 -5.07
N ASP A 163 -6.14 -12.21 -6.05
CA ASP A 163 -6.33 -12.98 -7.29
C ASP A 163 -7.65 -12.62 -8.00
N ARG A 164 -7.91 -11.32 -8.14
CA ARG A 164 -9.12 -10.80 -8.79
C ARG A 164 -8.82 -9.61 -9.68
N PRO A 165 -9.66 -9.35 -10.70
CA PRO A 165 -9.56 -8.12 -11.47
C PRO A 165 -9.62 -6.90 -10.54
N MET A 166 -8.72 -5.93 -10.74
CA MET A 166 -8.66 -4.71 -9.93
C MET A 166 -10.03 -4.02 -9.82
N LEU A 167 -10.81 -4.02 -10.91
CA LEU A 167 -12.15 -3.42 -10.93
C LEU A 167 -13.11 -4.08 -9.94
N GLU A 168 -13.04 -5.40 -9.76
CA GLU A 168 -13.84 -6.12 -8.74
C GLU A 168 -13.35 -5.81 -7.33
N VAL A 169 -12.03 -5.73 -7.12
CA VAL A 169 -11.45 -5.38 -5.81
C VAL A 169 -11.91 -4.00 -5.34
N LEU A 170 -11.97 -3.03 -6.27
CA LEU A 170 -12.31 -1.64 -5.95
C LEU A 170 -13.82 -1.37 -5.84
N ALA A 171 -14.66 -2.28 -6.32
CA ALA A 171 -16.12 -2.09 -6.32
C ALA A 171 -16.65 -1.87 -4.90
N ASP A 172 -16.17 -2.67 -3.95
CA ASP A 172 -16.67 -2.66 -2.58
C ASP A 172 -15.91 -1.71 -1.65
N LEU A 173 -14.83 -1.06 -2.12
CA LEU A 173 -14.02 -0.16 -1.30
C LEU A 173 -14.53 1.30 -1.39
N PRO A 174 -14.78 1.99 -0.26
CA PRO A 174 -15.19 3.39 -0.23
C PRO A 174 -14.00 4.33 -0.46
N LEU A 175 -13.46 4.30 -1.68
CA LEU A 175 -12.34 5.14 -2.12
C LEU A 175 -12.85 6.26 -3.04
N SER A 176 -12.10 7.36 -3.11
CA SER A 176 -12.40 8.46 -4.04
C SER A 176 -12.37 8.00 -5.51
N ALA A 177 -13.06 8.74 -6.37
CA ALA A 177 -13.15 8.42 -7.79
C ALA A 177 -11.76 8.47 -8.46
N GLU A 178 -10.92 9.39 -8.00
CA GLU A 178 -9.55 9.61 -8.46
C GLU A 178 -8.64 8.43 -8.11
N VAL A 179 -8.77 7.86 -6.89
CA VAL A 179 -8.05 6.65 -6.49
C VAL A 179 -8.46 5.47 -7.37
N LYS A 180 -9.77 5.24 -7.54
CA LYS A 180 -10.27 4.15 -8.38
C LYS A 180 -9.83 4.29 -9.84
N ALA A 181 -9.85 5.52 -10.36
CA ALA A 181 -9.42 5.82 -11.72
C ALA A 181 -7.92 5.56 -11.94
N ALA A 182 -7.07 5.97 -10.99
CA ALA A 182 -5.63 5.70 -11.06
C ALA A 182 -5.32 4.19 -11.09
N LEU A 183 -5.95 3.43 -10.20
CA LEU A 183 -5.76 1.98 -10.08
C LEU A 183 -6.34 1.20 -11.27
N THR A 184 -7.29 1.77 -12.01
CA THR A 184 -7.87 1.18 -13.22
C THR A 184 -7.18 1.61 -14.51
N GLY A 185 -6.06 2.34 -14.41
CA GLY A 185 -5.17 2.63 -15.54
C GLY A 185 -5.34 4.01 -16.19
N LYS A 186 -6.08 4.93 -15.56
CA LYS A 186 -6.15 6.32 -16.03
C LYS A 186 -4.75 6.97 -15.89
N LYS A 187 -4.32 7.73 -16.90
CA LYS A 187 -2.97 8.31 -16.99
C LYS A 187 -2.91 9.83 -16.70
N ASP A 188 -3.80 10.30 -15.83
CA ASP A 188 -3.86 11.69 -15.35
C ASP A 188 -3.91 11.73 -13.81
N GLY A 189 -3.71 12.92 -13.22
CA GLY A 189 -3.79 13.11 -11.76
C GLY A 189 -2.97 12.08 -10.98
N TYR A 190 -3.64 11.35 -10.08
CA TYR A 190 -3.03 10.28 -9.27
C TYR A 190 -2.48 9.13 -10.10
N GLY A 191 -3.04 8.88 -11.29
CA GLY A 191 -2.53 7.89 -12.23
C GLY A 191 -1.16 8.24 -12.81
N ARG A 192 -0.85 9.54 -12.98
CA ARG A 192 0.53 9.97 -13.33
C ARG A 192 1.49 9.72 -12.20
N VAL A 193 1.08 9.98 -10.96
CA VAL A 193 1.90 9.70 -9.77
C VAL A 193 2.20 8.20 -9.68
N LEU A 194 1.18 7.34 -9.83
CA LEU A 194 1.35 5.90 -9.85
C LEU A 194 2.24 5.43 -11.01
N GLY A 195 2.03 5.99 -12.20
CA GLY A 195 2.84 5.70 -13.38
C GLY A 195 4.31 6.08 -13.19
N LEU A 196 4.57 7.24 -12.58
CA LEU A 196 5.92 7.71 -12.26
C LEU A 196 6.61 6.80 -11.24
N ALA A 197 5.92 6.45 -10.16
CA ALA A 197 6.44 5.54 -9.14
C ALA A 197 6.78 4.16 -9.75
N THR A 198 5.88 3.62 -10.57
CA THR A 198 6.06 2.31 -11.22
C THR A 198 7.20 2.33 -12.25
N ALA A 199 7.30 3.37 -13.07
CA ALA A 199 8.38 3.51 -14.04
C ALA A 199 9.75 3.65 -13.35
N TYR A 200 9.81 4.39 -12.24
CA TYR A 200 11.03 4.54 -11.45
C TYR A 200 11.47 3.22 -10.83
N GLU A 201 10.56 2.48 -10.19
CA GLU A 201 10.82 1.15 -9.61
C GLU A 201 11.35 0.14 -10.63
N ARG A 202 10.88 0.23 -11.88
CA ARG A 202 11.26 -0.66 -12.98
C ARG A 202 12.49 -0.19 -13.75
N ALA A 203 13.08 0.94 -13.35
CA ALA A 203 14.19 1.58 -14.09
C ALA A 203 13.84 1.88 -15.56
N GLU A 204 12.56 2.20 -15.84
CA GLU A 204 12.06 2.58 -17.16
C GLU A 204 12.32 4.07 -17.41
N TRP A 205 13.61 4.47 -17.45
CA TRP A 205 14.04 5.87 -17.48
C TRP A 205 13.44 6.67 -18.65
N ASP A 206 13.25 6.02 -19.80
CA ASP A 206 12.67 6.63 -21.01
C ASP A 206 11.21 7.05 -20.83
N GLN A 207 10.49 6.44 -19.87
CA GLN A 207 9.09 6.73 -19.60
C GLN A 207 8.90 7.82 -18.54
N LEU A 208 9.94 8.14 -17.76
CA LEU A 208 9.84 9.13 -16.68
C LEU A 208 9.47 10.53 -17.16
N PRO A 209 10.04 11.09 -18.25
CA PRO A 209 9.64 12.42 -18.73
C PRO A 209 8.15 12.51 -19.06
N ALA A 210 7.58 11.46 -19.66
CA ALA A 210 6.16 11.39 -19.98
C ALA A 210 5.30 11.29 -18.72
N ALA A 211 5.71 10.47 -17.74
CA ALA A 211 5.00 10.30 -16.47
C ALA A 211 5.07 11.55 -15.57
N MET A 212 6.17 12.31 -15.66
CA MET A 212 6.34 13.60 -14.99
C MET A 212 5.56 14.75 -15.64
N GLY A 213 5.10 14.58 -16.89
CA GLY A 213 4.34 15.60 -17.59
C GLY A 213 3.20 16.12 -16.72
N GLY A 214 3.09 17.43 -16.54
CA GLY A 214 2.05 18.08 -15.72
C GLY A 214 2.16 17.90 -14.21
N LEU A 215 3.20 17.23 -13.69
CA LEU A 215 3.56 17.27 -12.27
C LEU A 215 4.62 18.35 -12.05
N ALA A 216 4.37 19.27 -11.13
CA ALA A 216 5.35 20.30 -10.75
C ALA A 216 6.43 19.69 -9.83
N LEU A 217 7.25 18.79 -10.36
CA LEU A 217 8.24 18.01 -9.61
C LEU A 217 9.62 18.09 -10.25
N ASP A 218 10.65 18.24 -9.42
CA ASP A 218 12.04 18.05 -9.82
C ASP A 218 12.42 16.56 -9.75
N MET A 219 12.87 16.01 -10.89
CA MET A 219 13.29 14.62 -11.05
C MET A 219 14.42 14.24 -10.08
N MET A 220 15.27 15.21 -9.73
CA MET A 220 16.39 15.00 -8.81
C MET A 220 15.95 14.67 -7.38
N ARG A 221 14.67 14.87 -7.05
CA ARG A 221 14.10 14.53 -5.74
C ARG A 221 13.64 13.07 -5.65
N LEU A 222 13.39 12.41 -6.78
CA LEU A 222 12.88 11.03 -6.82
C LEU A 222 13.79 10.04 -6.08
N PRO A 223 15.14 10.08 -6.21
CA PRO A 223 16.01 9.17 -5.48
C PRO A 223 15.91 9.31 -3.96
N ALA A 224 15.78 10.54 -3.46
CA ALA A 224 15.63 10.79 -2.03
C ALA A 224 14.30 10.23 -1.51
N PHE A 225 13.20 10.49 -2.22
CA PHE A 225 11.88 9.95 -1.85
C PHE A 225 11.87 8.42 -1.85
N TYR A 226 12.38 7.80 -2.91
CA TYR A 226 12.42 6.34 -2.99
C TYR A 226 13.27 5.73 -1.86
N LYS A 227 14.43 6.30 -1.57
CA LYS A 227 15.29 5.86 -0.47
C LYS A 227 14.56 5.96 0.88
N ASP A 228 13.87 7.07 1.12
CA ASP A 228 13.08 7.27 2.33
C ASP A 228 11.93 6.27 2.44
N ALA A 229 11.25 5.97 1.31
CA ALA A 229 10.19 4.97 1.26
C ALA A 229 10.71 3.56 1.61
N VAL A 230 11.87 3.16 1.08
CA VAL A 230 12.52 1.89 1.43
C VAL A 230 12.89 1.84 2.91
N ALA A 231 13.49 2.91 3.45
CA ALA A 231 13.86 2.99 4.85
C ALA A 231 12.62 2.93 5.77
N TRP A 232 11.53 3.59 5.37
CA TRP A 232 10.25 3.60 6.10
C TRP A 232 9.64 2.19 6.21
N VAL A 233 9.66 1.39 5.14
CA VAL A 233 9.16 0.01 5.20
C VAL A 233 9.97 -0.84 6.17
N GLY A 234 11.29 -0.66 6.22
CA GLY A 234 12.17 -1.37 7.17
C GLY A 234 11.87 -1.09 8.65
N GLN A 235 11.26 0.05 8.97
CA GLN A 235 10.83 0.37 10.34
C GLN A 235 9.50 -0.27 10.73
N ILE A 236 8.67 -0.63 9.73
CA ILE A 236 7.32 -1.19 9.92
C ILE A 236 7.37 -2.72 9.92
N PHE A 237 8.10 -3.29 8.96
CA PHE A 237 8.38 -4.72 8.85
C PHE A 237 9.72 -5.01 9.54
N ILE A 238 9.71 -5.05 10.87
CA ILE A 238 10.80 -5.67 11.62
C ILE A 238 10.56 -7.18 11.54
N PRO A 239 11.42 -7.97 10.85
CA PRO A 239 11.33 -9.42 10.95
C PRO A 239 11.56 -9.83 12.42
N PRO A 240 10.91 -10.90 12.91
CA PRO A 240 11.08 -11.37 14.28
C PRO A 240 12.55 -11.67 14.63
#